data_AF-I4BBF3-F1
#
_entry.id   AF-I4BBF3-F1
#
_cell.length_a   1.000
_cell.length_b   1.000
_cell.length_c   1.000
_cell.angle_alpha   90.00
_cell.angle_beta   90.00
_cell.angle_gamma   90.00
#
_symmetry.space_group_name_H-M   'P 1'
#
loop_
_entity.id
_entity.type
_entity.pdbx_description
1 polymer ?
#
loop_
_entity_poly.entity_id
_entity_poly.type
_entity_poly.pdbx_seq_one_letter_code
_entity_poly.pdbx_strand_id
1 'polypeptide(L)'
;MTMKRMTMSASLLVTGIFLPFCASSLACATGGWREGFRGENQLQLVGEGHANASLPQVQRQAMAKEAAIIDAMSHWTKFCAAQNTDEGIARFRVENQKKRVVECEDSTCRARVVIEKDKLREQCSG
;
A
#
# COMPACT_ATOMS: atom_id res chain seq x y z
N MET A 1 11.18 -52.46 54.91
CA MET A 1 10.07 -52.05 55.80
C MET A 1 9.61 -50.66 55.37
N THR A 2 8.30 -50.55 55.17
CA THR A 2 7.41 -49.38 54.99
C THR A 2 7.78 -48.17 55.87
N MET A 3 7.59 -46.88 55.51
CA MET A 3 6.35 -46.21 55.06
C MET A 3 6.58 -44.84 54.37
N LYS A 4 5.62 -44.51 53.49
CA LYS A 4 5.06 -43.21 53.02
C LYS A 4 5.45 -41.89 53.74
N ARG A 5 5.63 -40.83 52.93
CA ARG A 5 4.87 -39.56 53.07
C ARG A 5 4.71 -38.82 51.73
N MET A 6 3.45 -38.45 51.45
CA MET A 6 2.99 -37.55 50.37
C MET A 6 2.95 -36.11 50.89
N THR A 7 3.25 -35.11 50.04
CA THR A 7 2.71 -33.71 50.01
C THR A 7 3.41 -32.96 48.86
N MET A 8 2.74 -32.74 47.71
CA MET A 8 1.93 -31.57 47.29
C MET A 8 2.68 -30.25 47.08
N SER A 9 2.38 -29.70 45.89
CA SER A 9 2.70 -28.43 45.23
C SER A 9 2.92 -27.16 46.06
N ALA A 10 3.80 -26.29 45.57
CA ALA A 10 3.60 -24.84 45.59
C ALA A 10 4.33 -24.18 44.42
N SER A 11 3.54 -23.81 43.40
CA SER A 11 3.93 -22.88 42.34
C SER A 11 4.30 -21.52 42.94
N LEU A 12 5.39 -20.92 42.48
CA LEU A 12 5.65 -19.50 42.67
C LEU A 12 6.05 -18.89 41.32
N LEU A 13 5.01 -18.42 40.64
CA LEU A 13 5.06 -17.48 39.53
C LEU A 13 5.77 -16.21 40.01
N VAL A 14 6.98 -15.97 39.54
CA VAL A 14 7.58 -14.64 39.59
C VAL A 14 7.12 -13.88 38.36
N THR A 15 6.02 -13.16 38.54
CA THR A 15 5.54 -12.09 37.66
C THR A 15 6.54 -10.95 37.66
N GLY A 16 7.48 -10.99 36.71
CA GLY A 16 8.31 -9.86 36.33
C GLY A 16 7.60 -9.07 35.23
N ILE A 17 6.92 -8.00 35.63
CA ILE A 17 6.38 -6.97 34.74
C ILE A 17 7.56 -6.30 34.02
N PHE A 18 7.76 -6.62 32.74
CA PHE A 18 8.45 -5.75 31.80
C PHE A 18 7.55 -5.52 30.59
N LEU A 19 7.41 -4.25 30.30
CA LEU A 19 6.43 -3.60 29.42
C LEU A 19 6.41 -4.20 28.00
N PRO A 20 5.23 -4.24 27.33
CA PRO A 20 5.12 -4.62 25.93
C PRO A 20 5.55 -3.42 25.08
N PHE A 21 6.86 -3.25 24.87
CA PHE A 21 7.37 -2.36 23.85
C PHE A 21 8.00 -3.18 22.72
N CYS A 22 7.43 -2.98 21.52
CA CYS A 22 7.95 -3.38 20.21
C CYS A 22 7.70 -4.84 19.76
N ALA A 23 6.42 -5.22 19.64
CA ALA A 23 5.99 -6.12 18.56
C ALA A 23 5.01 -5.43 17.58
N SER A 24 5.06 -4.10 17.55
CA SER A 24 4.37 -3.25 16.57
C SER A 24 5.30 -2.92 15.41
N SER A 25 5.56 -3.88 14.52
CA SER A 25 6.16 -3.56 13.21
C SER A 25 5.99 -4.62 12.12
N LEU A 26 5.25 -5.71 12.33
CA LEU A 26 4.98 -6.70 11.26
C LEU A 26 3.49 -6.93 10.93
N ALA A 27 2.57 -6.13 11.47
CA ALA A 27 1.12 -6.29 11.23
C ALA A 27 0.38 -5.02 10.76
N CYS A 28 1.09 -3.95 10.36
CA CYS A 28 0.47 -2.69 9.89
C CYS A 28 0.97 -2.18 8.52
N ALA A 29 1.61 -3.02 7.69
CA ALA A 29 2.18 -2.58 6.40
C ALA A 29 1.55 -3.18 5.13
N THR A 30 0.42 -3.92 5.20
CA THR A 30 -0.11 -4.64 4.01
C THR A 30 -1.61 -4.46 3.73
N GLY A 31 -2.19 -3.34 4.19
CA GLY A 31 -3.60 -2.99 3.92
C GLY A 31 -3.82 -1.78 2.99
N GLY A 32 -2.84 -0.86 2.92
CA GLY A 32 -3.01 0.41 2.21
C GLY A 32 -2.82 0.29 0.70
N TRP A 33 -1.74 -0.36 0.28
CA TRP A 33 -1.23 -0.31 -1.09
C TRP A 33 -1.80 -1.43 -1.98
N ARG A 34 -3.12 -1.50 -2.09
CA ARG A 34 -3.80 -2.48 -2.95
C ARG A 34 -4.38 -1.81 -4.17
N GLU A 35 -4.20 -2.46 -5.31
CA GLU A 35 -4.84 -2.08 -6.57
C GLU A 35 -6.23 -2.67 -6.70
N GLY A 36 -7.08 -2.01 -7.50
CA GLY A 36 -8.38 -2.50 -7.93
C GLY A 36 -9.54 -1.61 -7.54
N PHE A 37 -10.72 -2.04 -7.95
CA PHE A 37 -11.96 -1.31 -7.71
C PHE A 37 -12.34 -1.35 -6.23
N ARG A 38 -12.67 -0.19 -5.68
CA ARG A 38 -13.30 -0.04 -4.36
C ARG A 38 -14.73 0.42 -4.56
N GLY A 39 -15.63 -0.55 -4.67
CA GLY A 39 -17.03 -0.30 -5.03
C GLY A 39 -17.21 -0.06 -6.53
N GLU A 40 -18.32 0.57 -6.91
CA GLU A 40 -18.68 0.78 -8.31
C GLU A 40 -18.01 2.00 -8.95
N ASN A 41 -17.62 2.98 -8.12
CA ASN A 41 -17.22 4.30 -8.59
C ASN A 41 -15.75 4.63 -8.36
N GLN A 42 -14.98 3.77 -7.71
CA GLN A 42 -13.59 4.07 -7.37
C GLN A 42 -12.64 2.97 -7.85
N LEU A 43 -11.51 3.36 -8.42
CA LEU A 43 -10.39 2.50 -8.78
C LEU A 43 -9.12 3.02 -8.10
N GLN A 44 -8.38 2.12 -7.46
CA GLN A 44 -7.07 2.44 -6.87
C GLN A 44 -5.99 1.79 -7.73
N LEU A 45 -5.04 2.60 -8.17
CA LEU A 45 -3.84 2.16 -8.88
C LEU A 45 -2.64 2.43 -8.00
N VAL A 46 -1.70 1.49 -7.94
CA VAL A 46 -0.51 1.60 -7.11
C VAL A 46 0.70 1.29 -7.97
N GLY A 47 1.69 2.18 -7.90
CA GLY A 47 2.95 2.02 -8.61
C GLY A 47 4.13 2.34 -7.74
N GLU A 48 5.28 1.81 -8.15
CA GLU A 48 6.56 2.02 -7.49
C GLU A 48 7.54 2.67 -8.46
N GLY A 49 8.33 3.61 -7.97
CA GLY A 49 9.29 4.35 -8.76
C GLY A 49 10.62 4.40 -8.04
N HIS A 50 11.69 4.18 -8.80
CA HIS A 50 13.05 4.25 -8.29
C HIS A 50 13.86 5.27 -9.08
N ALA A 51 14.75 5.98 -8.41
CA ALA A 51 15.66 6.91 -9.05
C ALA A 51 17.12 6.65 -8.64
N ASN A 52 18.02 6.94 -9.58
CA ASN A 52 19.44 6.69 -9.40
C ASN A 52 19.99 7.42 -8.16
N ALA A 53 20.71 6.67 -7.31
CA ALA A 53 21.36 7.18 -6.11
C ALA A 53 22.44 8.23 -6.39
N SER A 54 22.96 8.33 -7.62
CA SER A 54 23.92 9.36 -8.01
C SER A 54 23.32 10.77 -8.15
N LEU A 55 22.00 10.88 -8.23
CA LEU A 55 21.32 12.17 -8.37
C LEU A 55 21.24 12.91 -7.02
N PRO A 56 21.26 14.26 -7.02
CA PRO A 56 20.96 15.06 -5.83
C PRO A 56 19.61 14.65 -5.20
N GLN A 57 19.52 14.66 -3.86
CA GLN A 57 18.36 14.14 -3.12
C GLN A 57 17.02 14.68 -3.64
N VAL A 58 16.93 15.99 -3.90
CA VAL A 58 15.71 16.65 -4.39
C VAL A 58 15.32 16.13 -5.79
N GLN A 59 16.30 16.02 -6.70
CA GLN A 59 16.07 15.49 -8.05
C GLN A 59 15.73 14.00 -8.02
N ARG A 60 16.39 13.24 -7.16
CA ARG A 60 16.15 11.81 -6.97
C ARG A 60 14.72 11.55 -6.50
N GLN A 61 14.26 12.26 -5.47
CA GLN A 61 12.89 12.12 -4.98
C GLN A 61 11.86 12.57 -6.00
N ALA A 62 12.11 13.67 -6.73
CA ALA A 62 11.23 14.11 -7.80
C ALA A 62 11.11 13.05 -8.91
N MET A 63 12.24 12.48 -9.35
CA MET A 63 12.28 11.43 -10.38
C MET A 63 11.59 10.14 -9.91
N ALA A 64 11.88 9.68 -8.69
CA ALA A 64 11.26 8.48 -8.12
C ALA A 64 9.75 8.65 -7.96
N LYS A 65 9.30 9.84 -7.55
CA LYS A 65 7.88 10.18 -7.47
C LYS A 65 7.18 10.15 -8.83
N GLU A 66 7.76 10.79 -9.84
CA GLU A 66 7.17 10.79 -11.18
C GLU A 66 7.15 9.39 -11.78
N ALA A 67 8.22 8.61 -11.59
CA ALA A 67 8.27 7.21 -12.00
C ALA A 67 7.15 6.39 -11.33
N ALA A 68 6.94 6.55 -10.03
CA ALA A 68 5.89 5.83 -9.29
C ALA A 68 4.48 6.18 -9.78
N ILE A 69 4.24 7.45 -10.12
CA ILE A 69 2.95 7.90 -10.66
C ILE A 69 2.73 7.33 -12.07
N ILE A 70 3.77 7.35 -12.91
CA ILE A 70 3.70 6.79 -14.27
C ILE A 70 3.42 5.28 -14.20
N ASP A 71 4.13 4.57 -13.34
CA ASP A 71 3.95 3.14 -13.10
C ASP A 71 2.50 2.83 -12.66
N ALA A 72 2.00 3.55 -11.65
CA ALA A 72 0.62 3.41 -11.19
C ALA A 72 -0.39 3.64 -12.32
N MET A 73 -0.21 4.70 -13.12
CA MET A 73 -1.11 5.01 -14.23
C MET A 73 -1.04 4.00 -15.36
N SER A 74 0.09 3.31 -15.55
CA SER A 74 0.23 2.27 -16.58
C SER A 74 -0.72 1.09 -16.34
N HIS A 75 -1.00 0.80 -15.07
CA HIS A 75 -1.94 -0.25 -14.64
C HIS A 75 -3.41 0.08 -14.96
N TRP A 76 -3.73 1.31 -15.38
CA TRP A 76 -5.07 1.66 -15.85
C TRP A 76 -5.60 0.68 -16.90
N THR A 77 -4.75 0.31 -17.86
CA THR A 77 -5.09 -0.58 -18.97
C THR A 77 -5.51 -1.97 -18.51
N LYS A 78 -4.99 -2.45 -17.36
CA LYS A 78 -5.37 -3.73 -16.74
C LYS A 78 -6.83 -3.73 -16.26
N PHE A 79 -7.34 -2.58 -15.84
CA PHE A 79 -8.68 -2.45 -15.26
C PHE A 79 -9.70 -1.88 -16.24
N CYS A 80 -9.27 -1.05 -17.20
CA CYS A 80 -10.12 -0.29 -18.13
C CYS A 80 -9.63 -0.44 -19.59
N ALA A 81 -9.25 -1.65 -20.02
CA ALA A 81 -8.71 -1.93 -21.36
C ALA A 81 -9.62 -1.45 -22.50
N ALA A 82 -10.94 -1.58 -22.34
CA ALA A 82 -11.93 -1.19 -23.34
C ALA A 82 -11.98 0.33 -23.60
N GLN A 83 -11.50 1.15 -22.66
CA GLN A 83 -11.46 2.62 -22.73
C GLN A 83 -10.04 3.14 -23.02
N ASN A 84 -9.16 2.30 -23.58
CA ASN A 84 -7.77 2.65 -23.91
C ASN A 84 -7.64 3.45 -25.23
N THR A 85 -8.67 4.20 -25.60
CA THR A 85 -8.60 5.20 -26.67
C THR A 85 -8.00 6.50 -26.11
N ASP A 86 -7.30 7.29 -26.93
CA ASP A 86 -6.66 8.53 -26.48
C ASP A 86 -7.63 9.48 -25.77
N GLU A 87 -8.90 9.53 -26.19
CA GLU A 87 -9.96 10.29 -25.55
C GLU A 87 -10.41 9.72 -24.20
N GLY A 88 -10.49 8.38 -24.09
CA GLY A 88 -10.80 7.67 -22.85
C GLY A 88 -9.68 7.83 -21.82
N ILE A 89 -8.42 7.76 -22.22
CA ILE A 89 -7.30 7.99 -21.32
C ILE A 89 -7.23 9.46 -20.90
N ALA A 90 -7.40 10.41 -21.82
CA ALA A 90 -7.34 11.85 -21.54
C ALA A 90 -8.44 12.31 -20.58
N ARG A 91 -9.68 11.85 -20.76
CA ARG A 91 -10.82 12.22 -19.88
C ARG A 91 -10.58 11.82 -18.43
N PHE A 92 -10.02 10.63 -18.20
CA PHE A 92 -9.84 10.11 -16.84
C PHE A 92 -8.49 10.53 -16.21
N ARG A 93 -7.48 10.85 -17.03
CA ARG A 93 -6.16 11.34 -16.57
C ARG A 93 -6.19 12.77 -16.00
N VAL A 94 -7.14 13.59 -16.45
CA VAL A 94 -7.27 15.01 -16.03
C VAL A 94 -8.10 15.15 -14.75
N GLU A 95 -9.12 14.32 -14.54
CA GLU A 95 -10.06 14.48 -13.41
C GLU A 95 -9.49 13.97 -12.05
N ASN A 96 -8.51 13.05 -12.07
CA ASN A 96 -8.11 12.29 -10.88
C ASN A 96 -6.77 12.71 -10.25
N GLN A 97 -6.23 13.87 -10.62
CA GLN A 97 -4.94 14.33 -10.09
C GLN A 97 -5.01 14.80 -8.63
N LYS A 98 -6.21 15.01 -8.07
CA LYS A 98 -6.42 15.61 -6.74
C LYS A 98 -6.28 14.64 -5.56
N LYS A 99 -6.28 13.31 -5.76
CA LYS A 99 -6.23 12.29 -4.71
C LYS A 99 -5.06 11.32 -4.87
N ARG A 100 -3.85 11.87 -5.03
CA ARG A 100 -2.61 11.08 -5.09
C ARG A 100 -1.96 11.02 -3.73
N VAL A 101 -1.72 9.82 -3.22
CA VAL A 101 -0.88 9.61 -2.03
C VAL A 101 0.48 9.13 -2.52
N VAL A 102 1.54 9.87 -2.17
CA VAL A 102 2.91 9.46 -2.49
C VAL A 102 3.69 9.35 -1.20
N GLU A 103 4.29 8.20 -0.98
CA GLU A 103 5.22 7.94 0.12
C GLU A 103 6.60 7.66 -0.49
N CYS A 104 7.61 8.44 -0.10
CA CYS A 104 8.98 8.29 -0.58
C CYS A 104 9.91 7.90 0.58
N GLU A 105 10.71 6.87 0.34
CA GLU A 105 11.75 6.38 1.23
C GLU A 105 13.08 6.36 0.45
N ASP A 106 13.98 7.26 0.79
CA ASP A 106 15.27 7.46 0.15
C ASP A 106 15.22 7.64 -1.38
N SER A 107 15.54 6.58 -2.13
CA SER A 107 15.61 6.51 -3.59
C SER A 107 14.39 5.87 -4.24
N THR A 108 13.42 5.44 -3.43
CA THR A 108 12.23 4.72 -3.87
C THR A 108 10.98 5.47 -3.41
N CYS A 109 10.00 5.59 -4.30
CA CYS A 109 8.70 6.16 -3.98
C CYS A 109 7.60 5.18 -4.36
N ARG A 110 6.52 5.20 -3.59
CA ARG A 110 5.25 4.54 -3.90
C ARG A 110 4.18 5.59 -4.14
N ALA A 111 3.41 5.43 -5.20
CA ALA A 111 2.31 6.31 -5.54
C ALA A 111 1.00 5.54 -5.63
N ARG A 112 -0.05 6.07 -5.00
CA ARG A 112 -1.42 5.59 -5.13
C ARG A 112 -2.22 6.64 -5.84
N VAL A 113 -2.75 6.29 -6.99
CA VAL A 113 -3.69 7.12 -7.73
C VAL A 113 -5.09 6.58 -7.48
N VAL A 114 -5.95 7.43 -6.90
CA VAL A 114 -7.35 7.11 -6.71
C VAL A 114 -8.16 7.78 -7.81
N ILE A 115 -8.89 6.97 -8.57
CA ILE A 115 -9.75 7.42 -9.65
C ILE A 115 -11.21 7.26 -9.20
N GLU A 116 -11.98 8.35 -9.22
CA GLU A 116 -13.39 8.36 -8.82
C GLU A 116 -14.27 8.84 -9.98
N LYS A 117 -15.23 8.01 -10.38
CA LYS A 117 -16.23 8.34 -11.41
C LYS A 117 -17.46 7.46 -11.25
N ASP A 118 -18.64 7.99 -11.59
CA ASP A 118 -19.86 7.19 -11.57
C ASP A 118 -19.80 6.02 -12.55
N LYS A 119 -20.22 4.85 -12.07
CA LYS A 119 -20.26 3.58 -12.81
C LYS A 119 -18.91 3.20 -13.42
N LEU A 120 -17.81 3.59 -12.77
CA LEU A 120 -16.45 3.34 -13.26
C LEU A 120 -16.20 1.85 -13.49
N ARG A 121 -16.62 1.00 -12.55
CA ARG A 121 -16.45 -0.46 -12.66
C ARG A 121 -17.22 -1.00 -13.86
N GLU A 122 -18.49 -0.64 -14.02
CA GLU A 122 -19.32 -1.07 -15.16
C GLU A 122 -18.73 -0.60 -16.51
N GLN A 123 -18.21 0.63 -16.58
CA GLN A 123 -17.60 1.18 -17.81
C GLN A 123 -16.27 0.52 -18.17
N CYS A 124 -15.57 -0.05 -17.20
CA CYS A 124 -14.22 -0.59 -17.36
C CYS A 124 -14.16 -2.12 -17.38
N SER A 125 -15.04 -2.80 -16.65
CA SER A 125 -15.15 -4.27 -16.58
C SER A 125 -16.14 -4.84 -17.61
N GLY A 126 -16.35 -4.12 -18.72
CA GLY A 126 -17.18 -4.56 -19.85
C GLY A 126 -16.59 -5.74 -20.60
#